data_AF-A0A0Q7TL66-F1
#
_entry.id   AF-A0A0Q7TL66-F1
#
_cell.length_a   1.000
_cell.length_b   1.000
_cell.length_c   1.000
_cell.angle_alpha   90.00
_cell.angle_beta   90.00
_cell.angle_gamma   90.00
#
_symmetry.space_group_name_H-M   'P 1'
#
loop_
_entity.id
_entity.type
_entity.pdbx_description
1 polymer ?
#
loop_
_entity_poly.entity_id
_entity_poly.type
_entity_poly.pdbx_seq_one_letter_code
_entity_poly.pdbx_strand_id
1 'polypeptide(L)' 'MAAKNDPSAVGRMFVQMGVFDMIAGAALAIASWAGVLGEGMDVVTIVGGVMVLAGAALFILGRKKLSQADDRRGDLN' A
#
# COMPACT_ATOMS: atom_id res chain seq x y z
N MET A 1 29.37 -7.48 -0.84
CA MET A 1 28.02 -7.23 -0.31
C MET A 1 27.66 -5.77 -0.58
N ALA A 2 26.96 -5.49 -1.68
CA ALA A 2 26.46 -4.16 -2.01
C ALA A 2 25.12 -4.29 -2.74
N ALA A 3 24.10 -4.80 -2.05
CA ALA A 3 22.71 -4.64 -2.47
C ALA A 3 22.27 -3.19 -2.16
N LYS A 4 22.89 -2.22 -2.85
CA LYS A 4 22.69 -0.80 -2.57
C LYS A 4 21.55 -0.29 -3.45
N ASN A 5 20.34 -0.31 -2.89
CA ASN A 5 19.23 0.56 -3.28
C ASN A 5 18.83 0.51 -4.76
N ASP A 6 18.34 -0.63 -5.24
CA ASP A 6 17.64 -0.67 -6.53
C ASP A 6 16.30 0.08 -6.38
N PRO A 7 16.11 1.27 -6.99
CA PRO A 7 14.88 2.05 -6.84
C PRO A 7 13.64 1.28 -7.34
N SER A 8 13.85 0.33 -8.24
CA SER A 8 12.84 -0.61 -8.73
C SER A 8 12.41 -1.64 -7.67
N ALA A 9 13.34 -2.18 -6.89
CA ALA A 9 13.04 -3.11 -5.80
C ALA A 9 12.26 -2.40 -4.68
N VAL A 10 12.69 -1.19 -4.33
CA VAL A 10 12.01 -0.35 -3.34
C VAL A 10 10.60 0.05 -3.82
N GLY A 11 10.45 0.43 -5.10
CA GLY A 11 9.15 0.75 -5.69
C GLY A 11 8.18 -0.43 -5.70
N ARG A 12 8.64 -1.63 -6.07
CA ARG A 12 7.83 -2.87 -6.01
C ARG A 12 7.40 -3.19 -4.59
N MET A 13 8.31 -3.05 -3.62
CA MET A 13 8.01 -3.29 -2.21
C MET A 13 6.93 -2.34 -1.68
N PHE A 14 6.99 -1.05 -2.03
CA PHE A 14 5.94 -0.08 -1.66
C PHE A 14 4.60 -0.38 -2.33
N VAL A 15 4.60 -0.78 -3.60
CA VAL A 15 3.37 -1.22 -4.28
C VAL A 15 2.75 -2.43 -3.58
N GLN A 16 3.55 -3.43 -3.25
CA GLN A 16 3.06 -4.66 -2.63
C GLN A 16 2.55 -4.42 -1.21
N MET A 17 3.28 -3.66 -0.39
CA MET A 17 2.81 -3.24 0.94
C MET A 17 1.55 -2.39 0.84
N GLY A 18 1.50 -1.43 -0.07
CA GLY A 18 0.32 -0.58 -0.26
C GLY A 18 -0.93 -1.39 -0.63
N VAL A 19 -0.80 -2.40 -1.50
CA VAL A 19 -1.89 -3.30 -1.85
C VAL A 19 -2.34 -4.14 -0.66
N PHE A 20 -1.41 -4.71 0.10
CA PHE A 20 -1.74 -5.48 1.30
C PHE A 20 -2.49 -4.62 2.33
N ASP A 21 -2.01 -3.40 2.57
CA ASP A 21 -2.60 -2.48 3.55
C ASP A 21 -4.00 -2.02 3.10
N MET A 22 -4.20 -1.80 1.79
CA MET A 22 -5.53 -1.55 1.22
C MET A 22 -6.49 -2.73 1.41
N ILE A 23 -6.05 -3.95 1.14
CA ILE A 23 -6.91 -5.15 1.27
C ILE A 23 -7.24 -5.40 2.74
N ALA A 24 -6.24 -5.33 3.62
CA ALA A 24 -6.42 -5.53 5.06
C ALA A 24 -7.33 -4.45 5.66
N GLY A 25 -7.11 -3.18 5.34
CA GLY A 25 -7.95 -2.07 5.79
C GLY A 25 -9.39 -2.18 5.31
N ALA A 26 -9.61 -2.55 4.04
CA ALA A 26 -10.94 -2.74 3.49
C ALA A 26 -11.65 -3.93 4.14
N ALA A 27 -10.95 -5.05 4.35
CA ALA A 27 -11.49 -6.22 5.03
C ALA A 27 -11.87 -5.89 6.49
N LEU A 28 -11.04 -5.12 7.20
CA LEU A 28 -11.33 -4.66 8.55
C LEU A 28 -12.58 -3.78 8.60
N ALA A 29 -12.68 -2.82 7.67
CA ALA A 29 -13.81 -1.90 7.61
C ALA A 29 -15.12 -2.63 7.29
N ILE A 30 -15.09 -3.56 6.33
CA ILE A 30 -16.25 -4.37 5.97
C ILE A 30 -16.64 -5.32 7.10
N ALA A 31 -15.68 -6.00 7.74
CA ALA A 31 -15.96 -6.91 8.85
C ALA A 31 -16.56 -6.18 10.07
N SER A 32 -16.04 -4.99 10.37
CA SER A 32 -16.58 -4.11 11.42
C SER A 32 -18.01 -3.66 11.10
N TRP A 33 -18.23 -3.15 9.88
CA TRP A 33 -19.55 -2.69 9.44
C TRP A 33 -20.59 -3.81 9.36
N ALA A 34 -20.17 -5.02 8.98
CA ALA A 34 -21.02 -6.21 8.97
C ALA A 34 -21.31 -6.78 10.39
N GLY A 35 -20.78 -6.18 11.45
CA GLY A 35 -20.99 -6.60 12.83
C GLY A 35 -20.23 -7.88 13.22
N VAL A 36 -19.30 -8.35 12.38
CA VAL A 36 -18.54 -9.60 12.60
C VAL A 36 -17.60 -9.47 13.80
N LEU A 37 -17.20 -8.24 14.12
CA LEU A 37 -16.21 -7.95 15.14
C LEU A 37 -16.78 -7.65 16.54
N GLY A 38 -18.11 -7.65 16.69
CA GLY A 38 -18.80 -7.39 17.96
C GLY A 38 -19.31 -5.95 18.10
N GLU A 39 -20.26 -5.76 19.03
CA GLU A 39 -20.89 -4.46 19.28
C GLU A 39 -19.91 -3.45 19.89
N GLY A 40 -19.95 -2.20 19.42
CA GLY A 40 -19.09 -1.11 19.92
C GLY A 40 -17.73 -0.98 19.21
N MET A 41 -17.50 -1.73 18.13
CA MET A 41 -16.24 -1.73 17.37
C MET A 41 -16.20 -0.71 16.21
N ASP A 42 -17.05 0.32 16.21
CA ASP A 42 -17.12 1.32 15.12
C ASP A 42 -15.79 2.01 14.82
N VAL A 43 -14.90 2.11 15.82
CA VAL A 43 -13.53 2.61 15.65
C VAL A 43 -12.74 1.78 14.64
N VAL A 44 -13.01 0.48 14.54
CA VAL A 44 -12.32 -0.44 13.62
C VAL A 44 -12.73 -0.17 12.18
N THR A 45 -13.96 0.28 11.94
CA THR A 45 -14.40 0.76 10.63
C THR A 45 -13.58 1.97 10.17
N ILE A 46 -13.36 2.92 11.09
CA ILE A 46 -12.57 4.13 10.83
C ILE A 46 -11.09 3.77 10.59
N VAL A 47 -10.53 2.91 11.45
CA VAL A 47 -9.14 2.43 11.31
C VAL A 47 -8.95 1.71 9.98
N GLY A 48 -9.89 0.84 9.60
CA GLY A 48 -9.86 0.16 8.31
C GLY A 48 -9.86 1.15 7.15
N GLY A 49 -10.72 2.17 7.18
CA GLY A 49 -10.73 3.24 6.17
C GLY A 49 -9.41 4.01 6.07
N VAL A 50 -8.80 4.35 7.21
CA VAL A 50 -7.49 5.03 7.24
C VAL A 50 -6.38 4.14 6.66
N MET A 51 -6.37 2.84 6.97
CA MET A 51 -5.42 1.89 6.39
C MET A 51 -5.55 1.79 4.87
N VAL A 52 -6.79 1.83 4.33
CA VAL A 52 -6.99 1.88 2.87
C VAL A 52 -6.36 3.13 2.26
N LEU A 53 -6.57 4.30 2.87
CA LEU A 53 -5.99 5.55 2.38
C LEU A 53 -4.45 5.55 2.46
N ALA A 54 -3.89 5.03 3.56
CA ALA A 54 -2.45 4.89 3.73
C ALA A 54 -1.84 3.93 2.70
N GLY A 55 -2.45 2.77 2.49
CA GLY A 55 -2.04 1.81 1.47
C GLY A 55 -2.11 2.39 0.05
N ALA A 56 -3.14 3.18 -0.26
CA ALA A 56 -3.27 3.87 -1.55
C ALA A 56 -2.14 4.88 -1.76
N ALA A 57 -1.77 5.64 -0.72
CA ALA A 57 -0.64 6.57 -0.78
C ALA A 57 0.69 5.84 -1.05
N LEU A 58 0.94 4.72 -0.36
CA LEU A 58 2.12 3.87 -0.58
C LEU A 58 2.15 3.28 -1.99
N PHE A 59 1.00 2.83 -2.50
CA PHE A 59 0.87 2.32 -3.86
C PHE A 59 1.23 3.37 -4.91
N ILE A 60 0.69 4.59 -4.77
CA ILE A 60 0.99 5.71 -5.68
C ILE A 60 2.48 6.07 -5.61
N LEU A 61 3.07 6.14 -4.42
CA LEU A 61 4.50 6.41 -4.24
C LEU A 61 5.37 5.31 -4.87
N GLY A 62 5.00 4.04 -4.70
CA GLY A 62 5.67 2.90 -5.32
C GLY A 62 5.62 2.95 -6.84
N ARG A 63 4.45 3.26 -7.41
CA ARG A 63 4.27 3.45 -8.87
C ARG A 63 5.11 4.61 -9.41
N LYS A 64 5.16 5.74 -8.70
CA LYS A 64 6.03 6.88 -9.06
C LYS A 64 7.51 6.48 -9.08
N LYS A 65 7.98 5.74 -8.08
CA LYS A 65 9.37 5.25 -8.04
C LYS A 65 9.69 4.26 -9.15
N LEU A 66 8.73 3.40 -9.51
CA LEU A 66 8.90 2.46 -10.63
C LEU A 66 8.97 3.19 -11.97
N SER A 67 8.08 4.15 -12.20
CA SER A 67 8.12 4.99 -13.41
C SER A 67 9.46 5.70 -13.56
N GLN A 68 9.99 6.31 -12.48
CA GLN A 68 11.30 6.95 -12.52
C GLN A 68 12.46 5.98 -12.78
N ALA A 69 12.33 4.71 -12.34
CA ALA A 69 13.33 3.70 -12.61
C ALA A 69 13.29 3.20 -14.06
N ASP A 70 12.09 3.13 -14.66
CA ASP A 70 11.91 2.76 -16.07
C ASP A 70 12.35 3.89 -17.01
N ASP A 71 12.01 5.15 -16.70
CA ASP A 71 12.46 6.33 -17.48
C ASP A 71 13.99 6.44 -17.51
N ARG A 72 14.66 6.19 -16.38
CA ARG A 72 16.13 6.14 -16.32
C ARG A 72 16.73 4.99 -17.13
N ARG A 73 16.04 3.86 -17.27
CA ARG A 73 16.51 2.76 -18.12
C ARG A 73 16.29 3.07 -19.60
N GLY A 74 15.24 3.80 -19.95
CA GLY A 74 14.97 4.26 -21.30
C GLY A 74 15.93 5.35 -21.79
N ASP A 75 16.38 6.24 -20.90
CA ASP A 75 17.34 7.34 -21.20
C ASP A 75 18.79 6.84 -21.34
N LEU A 76 19.09 5.63 -20.85
CA LEU A 76 20.42 5.00 -20.96
C LEU A 76 20.55 4.10 -22.20
N ASN A 77 19.51 4.02 -23.05
CA ASN A 77 19.46 3.18 -24.24
C ASN A 77 19.35 4.04 -25.51
#